data_AF-S8EIF7-F1
#
_entry.id   AF-S8EIF7-F1
#
_cell.length_a   1.000
_cell.length_b   1.000
_cell.length_c   1.000
_cell.angle_alpha   90.00
_cell.angle_beta   90.00
_cell.angle_gamma   90.00
#
_symmetry.space_group_name_H-M   'P 1'
#
loop_
_entity.id
_entity.type
_entity.pdbx_description
1 polymer ?
#
loop_
_entity_poly.entity_id
_entity_poly.type
_entity_poly.pdbx_seq_one_letter_code
_entity_poly.pdbx_strand_id
1 'polypeptide(L)'
;MDQMLAFDAILFPADERPPHLVSLMTSPFTNQVGIPPEPHRCGRMPHPEMYIDYIAEGLGPRSWRFQVIELLEGMTKKFATPFIIFYPTVSRDGMPFPINKCIKEIQGDKYRETKAWRGNVIVAKFRDQEYASMMDATMADFPIVKNWLSKTQAAP
;
A
#
# COMPACT_ATOMS: atom_id res chain seq x y z
N MET A 1 -1.79 -19.13 -20.16
CA MET A 1 -1.63 -17.67 -20.29
C MET A 1 -1.66 -17.11 -18.89
N ASP A 2 -0.54 -16.60 -18.39
CA ASP A 2 -0.44 -15.93 -17.10
C ASP A 2 -1.17 -14.59 -17.17
N GLN A 3 -2.47 -14.62 -16.91
CA GLN A 3 -3.33 -13.44 -17.04
C GLN A 3 -3.03 -12.46 -15.91
N MET A 4 -2.61 -11.25 -16.27
CA MET A 4 -2.59 -10.13 -15.34
C MET A 4 -4.04 -9.79 -14.96
N LEU A 5 -4.28 -9.61 -13.67
CA LEU A 5 -5.58 -9.21 -13.13
C LEU A 5 -5.42 -7.85 -12.48
N ALA A 6 -6.44 -7.03 -12.58
CA ALA A 6 -6.47 -5.71 -11.98
C ALA A 6 -7.52 -5.68 -10.86
N PHE A 7 -7.21 -4.95 -9.79
CA PHE A 7 -8.11 -4.72 -8.67
C PHE A 7 -8.11 -3.23 -8.32
N ASP A 8 -9.25 -2.72 -7.89
CA ASP A 8 -9.30 -1.34 -7.42
C ASP A 8 -8.52 -1.18 -6.10
N ALA A 9 -7.65 -0.17 -6.06
CA ALA A 9 -6.84 0.20 -4.90
C ALA A 9 -6.91 1.71 -4.67
N ILE A 10 -6.77 2.15 -3.43
CA ILE A 10 -6.76 3.59 -3.11
C ILE A 10 -5.34 4.13 -3.27
N LEU A 11 -5.15 5.08 -4.18
CA LEU A 11 -3.91 5.84 -4.32
C LEU A 11 -3.98 7.11 -3.49
N PHE A 12 -2.96 7.32 -2.66
CA PHE A 12 -2.63 8.58 -2.01
C PHE A 12 -1.43 9.17 -2.76
N PRO A 13 -1.66 10.07 -3.72
CA PRO A 13 -0.55 10.68 -4.46
C PRO A 13 0.25 11.60 -3.54
N ALA A 14 1.55 11.74 -3.80
CA ALA A 14 2.42 12.64 -3.05
C ALA A 14 2.23 14.11 -3.43
N ASP A 15 1.60 14.34 -4.58
CA ASP A 15 1.25 15.66 -5.09
C ASP A 15 -0.03 16.23 -4.45
N GLU A 16 -0.59 17.30 -5.01
CA GLU A 16 -1.77 18.00 -4.50
C GLU A 16 -3.10 17.33 -4.89
N ARG A 17 -3.09 16.21 -5.61
CA ARG A 17 -4.32 15.55 -6.03
C ARG A 17 -4.97 14.83 -4.83
N PRO A 18 -6.31 14.74 -4.79
CA PRO A 18 -6.99 14.00 -3.75
C PRO A 18 -6.77 12.47 -3.91
N PRO A 19 -6.90 11.70 -2.82
CA PRO A 19 -6.92 10.25 -2.89
C PRO A 19 -8.05 9.73 -3.80
N HIS A 20 -7.75 8.75 -4.63
CA HIS A 20 -8.67 8.20 -5.63
C HIS A 20 -8.37 6.73 -5.93
N LEU A 21 -9.31 6.05 -6.59
CA LEU A 21 -9.13 4.66 -6.99
C LEU A 21 -8.25 4.54 -8.23
N VAL A 22 -7.40 3.50 -8.24
CA VAL A 22 -6.55 3.11 -9.36
C VAL A 22 -6.60 1.60 -9.56
N SER A 23 -6.30 1.16 -10.78
CA SER A 23 -6.35 -0.24 -11.19
C SER A 23 -5.01 -0.96 -10.90
N LEU A 24 -4.85 -1.48 -9.69
CA LEU A 24 -3.62 -2.15 -9.28
C LEU A 24 -3.46 -3.49 -10.01
N MET A 25 -2.50 -3.53 -10.92
CA MET A 25 -2.17 -4.73 -11.68
C MET A 25 -1.48 -5.77 -10.80
N THR A 26 -1.79 -7.04 -11.06
CA THR A 26 -1.21 -8.19 -10.37
C THR A 26 -0.79 -9.25 -11.38
N SER A 27 0.38 -9.85 -11.19
CA SER A 27 0.83 -11.01 -11.97
C SER A 27 0.76 -12.30 -11.14
N PRO A 28 0.69 -13.48 -11.78
CA PRO A 28 0.81 -14.75 -11.06
C PRO A 28 2.14 -14.86 -10.31
N PHE A 29 2.10 -15.26 -9.05
CA PHE A 29 3.30 -15.48 -8.25
C PHE A 29 3.78 -16.93 -8.45
N THR A 30 4.88 -17.10 -9.17
CA THR A 30 5.40 -18.41 -9.58
C THR A 30 6.36 -19.06 -8.57
N ASN A 31 6.68 -18.38 -7.47
CA ASN A 31 7.62 -18.89 -6.49
C ASN A 31 6.97 -19.93 -5.57
N GLN A 32 7.42 -21.18 -5.67
CA GLN A 32 7.10 -22.30 -4.79
C GLN A 32 7.82 -22.15 -3.42
N VAL A 33 7.44 -21.15 -2.64
CA VAL A 33 7.84 -21.08 -1.22
C VAL A 33 6.67 -21.62 -0.41
N GLY A 34 6.92 -22.60 0.47
CA GLY A 34 5.87 -23.35 1.17
C GLY A 34 4.79 -22.50 1.84
N ILE A 35 5.15 -21.32 2.36
CA ILE A 35 4.21 -20.26 2.77
C ILE A 35 4.75 -18.92 2.23
N PRO A 36 4.07 -18.28 1.26
CA PRO A 36 4.49 -16.98 0.77
C PRO A 36 4.40 -15.93 1.90
N PRO A 37 5.40 -15.05 2.08
CA PRO A 37 5.24 -13.89 2.94
C PRO A 37 4.20 -12.95 2.34
N GLU A 38 3.48 -12.20 3.19
CA GLU A 38 2.66 -11.07 2.74
C GLU A 38 3.51 -10.14 1.84
N PRO A 39 2.93 -9.52 0.80
CA PRO A 39 1.54 -9.62 0.29
C PRO A 39 1.24 -10.84 -0.61
N HIS A 40 2.18 -11.76 -0.82
CA HIS A 40 2.14 -12.77 -1.90
C HIS A 40 1.26 -13.99 -1.62
N ARG A 41 0.55 -14.02 -0.49
CA ARG A 41 -0.25 -15.17 -0.05
C ARG A 41 -1.42 -15.47 -0.98
N CYS A 42 -1.88 -14.49 -1.75
CA CYS A 42 -2.91 -14.69 -2.76
C CYS A 42 -2.43 -15.44 -4.02
N GLY A 43 -1.17 -15.89 -4.05
CA GLY A 43 -0.58 -16.48 -5.25
C GLY A 43 -0.40 -15.48 -6.38
N ARG A 44 -0.45 -14.17 -6.07
CA ARG A 44 -0.28 -13.07 -7.03
C ARG A 44 0.67 -12.02 -6.46
N MET A 45 1.44 -11.42 -7.35
CA MET A 45 2.34 -10.30 -7.06
C MET A 45 1.63 -9.00 -7.44
N PRO A 46 1.33 -8.09 -6.48
CA PRO A 46 0.89 -6.75 -6.81
C PRO A 46 2.04 -5.91 -7.38
N HIS A 47 1.70 -4.98 -8.28
CA HIS A 47 2.66 -4.08 -8.94
C HIS A 47 2.42 -2.61 -8.54
N PRO A 48 2.61 -2.23 -7.25
CA PRO A 48 2.43 -0.85 -6.82
C PRO A 48 3.43 0.10 -7.49
N GLU A 49 4.59 -0.38 -7.93
CA GLU A 49 5.61 0.40 -8.64
C GLU A 49 5.07 1.15 -9.86
N MET A 50 3.98 0.67 -10.49
CA MET A 50 3.32 1.35 -11.61
C MET A 50 2.73 2.71 -11.24
N TYR A 51 2.46 2.94 -9.95
CA TYR A 51 1.86 4.16 -9.42
C TYR A 51 2.83 4.96 -8.55
N ILE A 52 4.09 4.54 -8.46
CA ILE A 52 5.10 5.23 -7.66
C ILE A 52 6.06 5.97 -8.58
N ASP A 53 5.88 7.27 -8.66
CA ASP A 53 6.74 8.13 -9.46
C ASP A 53 8.20 8.07 -8.97
N TYR A 54 9.15 8.04 -9.91
CA TYR A 54 10.59 8.01 -9.63
C TYR A 54 11.12 6.78 -8.85
N ILE A 55 10.32 5.72 -8.70
CA ILE A 55 10.81 4.46 -8.12
C ILE A 55 11.91 3.84 -8.97
N ALA A 56 12.85 3.16 -8.32
CA ALA A 56 13.88 2.39 -8.99
C ALA A 56 13.27 1.22 -9.77
N GLU A 57 13.50 1.20 -11.07
CA GLU A 57 13.07 0.13 -11.97
C GLU A 57 14.01 -1.09 -11.87
N GLY A 58 13.51 -2.28 -12.24
CA GLY A 58 14.32 -3.51 -12.29
C GLY A 58 14.68 -4.14 -10.93
N LEU A 59 14.35 -3.48 -9.81
CA LEU A 59 14.56 -4.03 -8.46
C LEU A 59 13.39 -4.90 -7.96
N GLY A 60 12.26 -4.89 -8.67
CA GLY A 60 11.05 -5.62 -8.29
C GLY A 60 10.55 -5.22 -6.90
N PRO A 61 10.09 -6.18 -6.06
CA PRO A 61 9.58 -5.89 -4.71
C PRO A 61 10.59 -5.26 -3.74
N ARG A 62 11.86 -5.09 -4.15
CA ARG A 62 12.89 -4.43 -3.32
C ARG A 62 12.84 -2.91 -3.38
N SER A 63 12.15 -2.32 -4.36
CA SER A 63 12.06 -0.85 -4.50
C SER A 63 10.94 -0.22 -3.69
N TRP A 64 10.08 -1.05 -3.10
CA TRP A 64 8.99 -0.65 -2.21
C TRP A 64 8.92 -1.54 -0.97
N ARG A 65 8.14 -1.10 0.02
CA ARG A 65 7.77 -1.88 1.21
C ARG A 65 6.27 -1.85 1.39
N PHE A 66 5.80 -2.65 2.33
CA PHE A 66 4.40 -2.68 2.70
C PHE A 66 4.19 -2.66 4.20
N GLN A 67 3.00 -2.28 4.63
CA GLN A 67 2.48 -2.51 5.98
C GLN A 67 1.06 -3.04 5.91
N VAL A 68 0.65 -3.73 6.97
CA VAL A 68 -0.68 -4.30 7.10
C VAL A 68 -1.58 -3.38 7.92
N ILE A 69 -2.81 -3.20 7.45
CA ILE A 69 -3.89 -2.52 8.14
C ILE A 69 -4.93 -3.59 8.50
N GLU A 70 -4.74 -4.22 9.65
CA GLU A 70 -5.61 -5.30 10.14
C GLU A 70 -6.51 -4.92 11.30
N LEU A 71 -6.24 -3.78 11.97
CA LEU A 71 -7.04 -3.27 13.07
C LEU A 71 -6.84 -1.75 13.23
N LEU A 72 -7.80 -1.07 13.85
CA LEU A 72 -7.65 0.31 14.30
C LEU A 72 -7.33 0.36 15.79
N GLU A 73 -6.71 1.46 16.22
CA GLU A 73 -6.48 1.76 17.63
C GLU A 73 -7.81 1.66 18.41
N GLY A 74 -7.82 0.87 19.49
CA GLY A 74 -9.01 0.64 20.32
C GLY A 74 -9.89 -0.55 19.90
N MET A 75 -9.63 -1.20 18.75
CA MET A 75 -10.33 -2.43 18.37
C MET A 75 -9.74 -3.66 19.08
N THR A 76 -10.60 -4.58 19.49
CA THR A 76 -10.21 -5.87 20.09
C THR A 76 -10.17 -7.03 19.10
N LYS A 77 -10.73 -6.82 17.89
CA LYS A 77 -10.76 -7.80 16.81
C LYS A 77 -10.20 -7.18 15.53
N LYS A 78 -9.48 -8.00 14.76
CA LYS A 78 -9.01 -7.63 13.42
C LYS A 78 -10.19 -7.52 12.44
N PHE A 79 -9.97 -6.79 11.34
CA PHE A 79 -10.91 -6.74 10.23
C PHE A 79 -11.12 -8.12 9.62
N ALA A 80 -12.34 -8.36 9.14
CA ALA A 80 -12.61 -9.53 8.28
C ALA A 80 -11.90 -9.37 6.93
N THR A 81 -11.87 -8.15 6.39
CA THR A 81 -11.19 -7.78 5.15
C THR A 81 -10.08 -6.76 5.43
N PRO A 82 -8.82 -7.21 5.59
CA PRO A 82 -7.72 -6.31 5.89
C PRO A 82 -7.24 -5.54 4.64
N PHE A 83 -6.38 -4.55 4.86
CA PHE A 83 -5.71 -3.81 3.78
C PHE A 83 -4.19 -3.95 3.87
N ILE A 84 -3.52 -3.80 2.74
CA ILE A 84 -2.07 -3.66 2.66
C ILE A 84 -1.75 -2.32 2.01
N ILE A 85 -0.92 -1.53 2.68
CA ILE A 85 -0.40 -0.26 2.18
C ILE A 85 1.00 -0.47 1.61
N PHE A 86 1.25 0.02 0.40
CA PHE A 86 2.53 -0.03 -0.31
C PHE A 86 3.13 1.37 -0.42
N TYR A 87 4.43 1.49 -0.22
CA TYR A 87 5.15 2.77 -0.27
C TYR A 87 6.59 2.59 -0.78
N PRO A 88 7.16 3.60 -1.44
CA PRO A 88 8.51 3.51 -1.98
C PRO A 88 9.59 3.44 -0.91
N THR A 89 10.70 2.79 -1.25
CA THR A 89 11.93 2.80 -0.45
C THR A 89 13.18 3.12 -1.25
N VAL A 90 13.21 2.82 -2.56
CA VAL A 90 14.38 3.07 -3.41
C VAL A 90 13.98 3.90 -4.62
N SER A 91 14.51 5.11 -4.73
CA SER A 91 14.34 5.98 -5.89
C SER A 91 15.36 5.66 -6.98
N ARG A 92 15.03 6.06 -8.21
CA ARG A 92 15.86 5.83 -9.39
C ARG A 92 17.24 6.50 -9.32
N ASP A 93 17.33 7.64 -8.65
CA ASP A 93 18.52 8.50 -8.59
C ASP A 93 19.13 8.61 -7.19
N GLY A 94 18.56 7.91 -6.20
CA GLY A 94 18.97 7.99 -4.80
C GLY A 94 18.43 9.21 -4.05
N MET A 95 17.65 10.09 -4.69
CA MET A 95 17.02 11.23 -4.02
C MET A 95 15.85 10.78 -3.14
N PRO A 96 15.61 11.42 -1.98
CA PRO A 96 14.45 11.11 -1.16
C PRO A 96 13.13 11.40 -1.90
N PHE A 97 12.16 10.50 -1.78
CA PHE A 97 10.80 10.76 -2.26
C PHE A 97 10.18 11.99 -1.55
N PRO A 98 9.33 12.77 -2.23
CA PRO A 98 8.65 13.91 -1.62
C PRO A 98 7.74 13.46 -0.48
N ILE A 99 7.51 14.32 0.52
CA ILE A 99 6.55 14.03 1.60
C ILE A 99 5.15 13.95 1.00
N ASN A 100 4.39 12.93 1.37
CA ASN A 100 3.00 12.80 0.96
C ASN A 100 2.14 13.82 1.72
N LYS A 101 1.71 14.87 1.02
CA LYS A 101 1.03 16.02 1.63
C LYS A 101 -0.34 15.65 2.18
N CYS A 102 -1.10 14.83 1.46
CA CYS A 102 -2.39 14.33 1.93
C CYS A 102 -2.24 13.55 3.25
N ILE A 103 -1.28 12.64 3.35
CA ILE A 103 -1.06 11.87 4.59
C ILE A 103 -0.55 12.78 5.72
N LYS A 104 0.32 13.75 5.41
CA LYS A 104 0.75 14.77 6.38
C LYS A 104 -0.44 15.53 6.97
N GLU A 105 -1.39 15.96 6.14
CA GLU A 105 -2.62 16.63 6.59
C GLU A 105 -3.51 15.71 7.43
N ILE A 106 -3.63 14.43 7.05
CA ILE A 106 -4.37 13.41 7.83
C ILE A 106 -3.76 13.25 9.24
N GLN A 107 -2.44 13.33 9.36
CA GLN A 107 -1.74 13.21 10.63
C GLN A 107 -1.83 14.47 11.49
N GLY A 108 -1.95 15.66 10.88
CA GLY A 108 -2.07 16.94 11.58
C GLY A 108 -0.96 17.11 12.64
N ASP A 109 -1.35 17.40 13.88
CA ASP A 109 -0.42 17.61 15.00
C ASP A 109 0.43 16.37 15.36
N LYS A 110 0.04 15.17 14.89
CA LYS A 110 0.80 13.93 15.11
C LYS A 110 1.89 13.72 14.07
N TYR A 111 1.98 14.58 13.06
CA TYR A 111 2.99 14.49 12.00
C TYR A 111 4.42 14.55 12.57
N ARG A 112 5.30 13.69 12.05
CA ARG A 112 6.73 13.68 12.36
C ARG A 112 7.52 13.50 11.08
N GLU A 113 8.27 14.53 10.68
CA GLU A 113 8.99 14.54 9.40
C GLU A 113 9.96 13.36 9.23
N THR A 114 10.64 12.96 10.30
CA THR A 114 11.58 11.83 10.30
C THR A 114 10.92 10.47 10.05
N LYS A 115 9.59 10.37 10.19
CA LYS A 115 8.81 9.15 9.94
C LYS A 115 7.66 9.40 8.96
N ALA A 116 7.76 10.48 8.19
CA ALA A 116 6.73 10.88 7.25
C ALA A 116 6.56 9.82 6.14
N TRP A 117 5.31 9.62 5.74
CA TRP A 117 5.02 8.91 4.51
C TRP A 117 5.53 9.73 3.32
N ARG A 118 6.26 9.08 2.41
CA ARG A 118 6.89 9.71 1.26
C ARG A 118 6.51 9.00 -0.03
N GLY A 119 6.46 9.76 -1.11
CA GLY A 119 6.04 9.29 -2.42
C GLY A 119 4.57 8.90 -2.46
N ASN A 120 4.18 8.31 -3.59
CA ASN A 120 2.83 7.80 -3.78
C ASN A 120 2.64 6.55 -2.94
N VAL A 121 1.49 6.45 -2.30
CA VAL A 121 1.15 5.36 -1.39
C VAL A 121 -0.11 4.67 -1.90
N ILE A 122 -0.07 3.35 -2.04
CA ILE A 122 -1.16 2.56 -2.65
C ILE A 122 -1.73 1.63 -1.59
N VAL A 123 -3.06 1.53 -1.48
CA VAL A 123 -3.73 0.68 -0.50
C VAL A 123 -4.63 -0.32 -1.19
N ALA A 124 -4.29 -1.60 -1.08
CA ALA A 124 -5.05 -2.71 -1.61
C ALA A 124 -5.88 -3.41 -0.53
N LYS A 125 -7.01 -4.01 -0.92
CA LYS A 125 -7.93 -4.72 -0.01
C LYS A 125 -7.88 -6.22 -0.26
N PHE A 126 -8.02 -7.00 0.81
CA PHE A 126 -7.97 -8.45 0.78
C PHE A 126 -9.22 -9.07 1.38
N ARG A 127 -9.56 -10.27 0.91
CA ARG A 127 -10.79 -10.99 1.27
C ARG A 127 -10.79 -11.49 2.72
N ASP A 128 -9.62 -11.87 3.24
CA ASP A 128 -9.46 -12.50 4.55
C ASP A 128 -8.09 -12.19 5.17
N GLN A 129 -7.93 -12.59 6.43
CA GLN A 129 -6.70 -12.40 7.23
C GLN A 129 -5.54 -13.30 6.78
N GLU A 130 -5.80 -14.29 5.93
CA GLU A 130 -4.76 -15.09 5.29
C GLU A 130 -4.26 -14.42 4.00
N TYR A 131 -4.91 -13.32 3.59
CA TYR A 131 -4.65 -12.60 2.34
C TYR A 131 -4.80 -13.54 1.13
N ALA A 132 -5.76 -14.47 1.18
CA ALA A 132 -5.90 -15.52 0.17
C ALA A 132 -6.30 -14.98 -1.22
N SER A 133 -6.97 -13.83 -1.28
CA SER A 133 -7.21 -13.12 -2.54
C SER A 133 -7.36 -11.61 -2.34
N MET A 134 -6.95 -10.86 -3.37
CA MET A 134 -7.27 -9.44 -3.48
C MET A 134 -8.74 -9.26 -3.88
N MET A 135 -9.30 -8.12 -3.48
CA MET A 135 -10.63 -7.67 -3.88
C MET A 135 -10.61 -6.17 -4.15
N ASP A 136 -11.63 -5.70 -4.88
CA ASP A 136 -11.77 -4.28 -5.20
C ASP A 136 -12.01 -3.46 -3.92
N ALA A 137 -11.14 -2.48 -3.72
CA ALA A 137 -11.36 -1.41 -2.76
C ALA A 137 -12.37 -0.41 -3.32
N THR A 138 -13.09 0.24 -2.42
CA THR A 138 -14.04 1.30 -2.76
C THR A 138 -13.70 2.57 -2.00
N MET A 139 -14.23 3.72 -2.42
CA MET A 139 -14.07 4.96 -1.65
C MET A 139 -14.78 4.91 -0.28
N ALA A 140 -15.63 3.91 -0.01
CA ALA A 140 -16.16 3.66 1.33
C ALA A 140 -15.10 3.10 2.31
N ASP A 141 -13.98 2.57 1.80
CA ASP A 141 -12.86 2.10 2.60
C ASP A 141 -11.93 3.26 3.03
N PHE A 142 -12.00 4.41 2.35
CA PHE A 142 -11.14 5.57 2.62
C PHE A 142 -11.19 6.04 4.09
N PRO A 143 -12.34 6.18 4.76
CA PRO A 143 -12.38 6.57 6.17
C PRO A 143 -11.62 5.62 7.10
N ILE A 144 -11.61 4.32 6.81
CA ILE A 144 -10.90 3.31 7.60
C ILE A 144 -9.38 3.51 7.44
N VAL A 145 -8.92 3.60 6.19
CA VAL A 145 -7.51 3.83 5.86
C VAL A 145 -7.03 5.17 6.42
N LYS A 146 -7.83 6.23 6.27
CA LYS A 146 -7.56 7.56 6.83
C LYS A 146 -7.43 7.52 8.35
N ASN A 147 -8.32 6.81 9.06
CA ASN A 147 -8.25 6.67 10.51
C ASN A 147 -6.92 6.02 10.93
N TRP A 148 -6.54 4.93 10.28
CA TRP A 148 -5.28 4.24 10.55
C TRP A 148 -4.06 5.14 10.28
N LEU A 149 -4.03 5.83 9.13
CA LEU A 149 -2.96 6.77 8.76
C LEU A 149 -2.82 7.95 9.76
N SER A 150 -3.91 8.37 10.40
CA SER A 150 -3.87 9.44 11.42
C SER A 150 -3.10 9.05 12.68
N LYS A 151 -2.89 7.75 12.91
CA LYS A 151 -2.21 7.20 14.09
C LYS A 151 -0.88 6.53 13.75
N THR A 152 -0.70 6.11 12.51
CA THR A 152 0.46 5.33 12.09
C THR A 152 1.47 6.14 11.27
N GLN A 153 2.74 5.95 11.56
CA GLN A 153 3.87 6.53 10.82
C GLN A 153 4.44 5.54 9.82
N ALA A 154 5.17 6.01 8.80
CA ALA A 154 5.90 5.11 7.93
C ALA A 154 6.95 4.34 8.75
N ALA A 155 7.05 3.03 8.50
CA ALA A 155 8.07 2.20 9.09
C ALA A 155 9.42 2.55 8.45
N PRO A 156 10.52 2.55 9.22
CA PRO A 156 11.87 2.71 8.67
C PRO A 156 12.20 1.60 7.68
#